data_AF-A0AAW7KUL9-F1
#
_entry.id   AF-A0AAW7KUL9-F1
#
_cell.length_a   1.000
_cell.length_b   1.000
_cell.length_c   1.000
_cell.angle_alpha   90.00
_cell.angle_beta   90.00
_cell.angle_gamma   90.00
#
_symmetry.space_group_name_H-M   'P 1'
#
loop_
_entity.id
_entity.type
_entity.pdbx_description
1 polymer ?
#
loop_
_entity_poly.entity_id
_entity_poly.type
_entity_poly.pdbx_seq_one_letter_code
_entity_poly.pdbx_strand_id
1 'polypeptide(L)' 'MQHRITTVKAIIDNGQLIGAQGMDVSLGGLTDIIADIKLGETGYLMLIEDSGSVLVDVKHPDYRFKNLADLEGGKIRRLS' A
#
# COMPACT_ATOMS: atom_id res chain seq x y z
N MET A 1 16.48 -0.81 7.99
CA MET A 1 16.29 -1.15 6.55
C MET A 1 15.14 -0.30 6.02
N GLN A 2 15.23 0.22 4.80
CA GLN A 2 14.25 1.17 4.25
C GLN A 2 13.43 0.46 3.16
N HIS A 3 12.14 0.23 3.42
CA HIS A 3 11.24 -0.47 2.50
C HIS A 3 10.74 0.48 1.39
N ARG A 4 10.77 0.03 0.14
CA ARG A 4 10.34 0.78 -1.06
C ARG A 4 9.45 -0.09 -1.93
N ILE A 5 8.50 0.56 -2.61
CA ILE A 5 7.67 -0.07 -3.64
C ILE A 5 8.01 0.62 -4.96
N THR A 6 8.27 -0.19 -5.99
CA THR A 6 8.59 0.28 -7.33
C THR A 6 7.42 -0.02 -8.25
N THR A 7 6.90 1.00 -8.92
CA THR A 7 5.93 0.84 -10.01
C THR A 7 6.65 1.06 -11.34
N VAL A 8 6.47 0.14 -12.28
CA VAL A 8 7.00 0.26 -13.64
C VAL A 8 5.89 0.40 -14.66
N LYS A 9 6.06 1.32 -15.61
CA LYS A 9 5.14 1.54 -16.73
C LYS A 9 5.88 1.49 -18.04
N ALA A 10 5.40 0.68 -18.97
CA ALA A 10 5.90 0.68 -20.35
C ALA A 10 5.63 2.04 -21.01
N ILE A 11 6.64 2.55 -21.71
CA ILE A 11 6.51 3.72 -22.59
C ILE A 11 6.31 3.19 -24.00
N ILE A 12 5.12 3.45 -24.54
CA ILE A 12 4.75 3.07 -25.90
C ILE A 12 4.57 4.35 -26.69
N ASP A 13 5.30 4.47 -27.79
CA ASP A 13 5.17 5.57 -28.76
C ASP A 13 4.84 4.99 -30.12
N ASN A 14 3.79 5.52 -30.77
CA ASN A 14 3.29 5.04 -32.06
C ASN A 14 3.10 3.51 -32.16
N GLY A 15 2.69 2.87 -31.05
CA GLY A 15 2.49 1.41 -30.97
C GLY A 15 3.78 0.59 -30.79
N GLN A 16 4.95 1.22 -30.75
CA GLN A 16 6.21 0.57 -30.40
C GLN A 16 6.55 0.77 -28.92
N LEU A 17 6.98 -0.31 -28.27
CA LEU A 17 7.62 -0.24 -26.96
C LEU A 17 8.99 0.43 -27.11
N ILE A 18 9.15 1.62 -26.54
CA ILE A 18 10.40 2.38 -26.61
C ILE A 18 11.17 2.40 -25.28
N GLY A 19 10.57 1.90 -24.20
CA GLY A 19 11.22 1.77 -22.91
C GLY A 19 10.27 1.49 -21.75
N ALA A 20 10.78 1.65 -20.53
CA ALA A 20 9.99 1.57 -19.31
C ALA A 20 10.39 2.70 -18.35
N GLN A 21 9.40 3.29 -17.69
CA GLN A 21 9.58 4.24 -16.61
C GLN A 21 9.32 3.53 -15.28
N GLY A 22 10.32 3.56 -14.38
CA GLY A 22 10.16 3.14 -12.99
C GLY A 22 9.99 4.34 -12.07
N MET A 23 9.11 4.24 -11.09
CA MET A 23 9.00 5.18 -9.97
C MET A 23 9.09 4.42 -8.66
N ASP A 24 10.07 4.78 -7.85
CA ASP A 24 10.27 4.21 -6.52
C ASP A 24 9.68 5.13 -5.46
N VAL A 25 8.69 4.63 -4.74
CA VAL A 25 8.08 5.33 -3.61
C VAL A 25 8.56 4.68 -2.32
N SER A 26 9.02 5.49 -1.37
CA SER A 26 9.33 4.99 -0.03
C SER A 26 8.02 4.66 0.69
N LEU A 27 8.02 3.60 1.49
CA LEU A 27 6.81 3.26 2.26
C LEU A 27 6.42 4.37 3.26
N GLY A 28 7.39 5.16 3.71
CA GLY A 28 7.15 6.38 4.50
C GLY A 28 6.34 7.41 3.72
N GLY A 29 6.80 7.80 2.53
CA GLY A 29 6.05 8.77 1.70
C GLY A 29 4.66 8.29 1.30
N LEU A 30 4.48 6.97 1.09
CA LEU A 30 3.16 6.39 0.89
C LEU A 30 2.28 6.48 2.14
N THR A 31 2.86 6.32 3.34
CA THR A 31 2.13 6.48 4.61
C THR A 31 1.65 7.91 4.78
N ASP A 32 2.51 8.89 4.48
CA ASP A 32 2.16 10.30 4.61
C ASP A 32 0.99 10.68 3.70
N ILE A 33 1.02 10.24 2.43
CA ILE A 33 -0.08 10.45 1.48
C ILE A 33 -1.40 9.85 2.00
N ILE A 34 -1.35 8.64 2.56
CA ILE A 34 -2.54 7.92 3.02
C ILE A 34 -3.07 8.49 4.35
N ALA A 35 -2.18 8.97 5.24
CA ALA A 35 -2.53 9.53 6.53
C ALA A 35 -3.39 10.80 6.44
N ASP A 36 -3.22 11.56 5.36
CA ASP A 36 -4.03 12.76 5.09
C ASP A 36 -5.45 12.43 4.60
N ILE A 37 -5.72 11.19 4.17
CA ILE A 37 -7.04 10.78 3.67
C ILE A 37 -7.92 10.35 4.86
N LYS A 38 -8.93 11.17 5.15
CA LYS A 38 -9.99 10.85 6.13
C LYS A 38 -11.26 10.42 5.43
N LEU A 39 -11.86 9.33 5.90
CA LEU A 39 -13.13 8.81 5.37
C LEU A 39 -14.25 9.06 6.38
N GLY A 40 -15.06 10.09 6.15
CA GLY A 40 -16.08 10.51 7.11
C GLY A 40 -15.48 10.96 8.44
N GLU A 41 -16.17 10.70 9.55
CA GLU A 41 -15.74 11.18 10.87
C GLU A 41 -14.65 10.30 11.52
N THR A 42 -14.71 8.98 11.31
CA THR A 42 -13.84 8.01 12.02
C THR A 42 -13.17 6.99 11.09
N GLY A 43 -13.47 7.02 9.79
CA GLY A 43 -12.89 6.11 8.82
C GLY A 43 -11.49 6.54 8.40
N TYR A 44 -10.65 5.56 8.10
CA TYR A 44 -9.27 5.72 7.66
C TYR A 44 -8.92 4.61 6.67
N LEU A 45 -7.76 4.74 6.03
CA LEU A 45 -7.28 3.78 5.04
C LEU A 45 -6.23 2.82 5.61
N MET A 46 -6.26 1.59 5.09
CA MET A 46 -5.26 0.55 5.29
C MET A 46 -4.80 0.05 3.92
N LEU A 47 -3.49 -0.15 3.76
CA LEU A 47 -2.89 -0.73 2.57
C LEU A 47 -2.40 -2.14 2.88
N ILE A 48 -2.83 -3.09 2.06
CA ILE A 48 -2.56 -4.51 2.20
C ILE A 48 -2.11 -5.01 0.83
N GLU A 49 -1.01 -5.75 0.77
CA GLU A 49 -0.61 -6.42 -0.46
C GLU A 49 -1.41 -7.71 -0.68
N ASP A 50 -1.32 -8.29 -1.87
CA ASP A 50 -2.03 -9.51 -2.26
C ASP A 50 -1.76 -10.72 -1.34
N SER A 51 -0.55 -10.80 -0.77
CA SER A 51 -0.14 -11.82 0.22
C SER A 51 -0.87 -11.71 1.56
N GLY A 52 -1.57 -10.60 1.80
CA GLY A 52 -2.18 -10.26 3.09
C GLY A 52 -1.26 -9.53 4.06
N SER A 53 -0.02 -9.21 3.67
CA SER A 53 0.87 -8.36 4.48
C SER A 53 0.35 -6.93 4.55
N VAL A 54 0.21 -6.39 5.77
CA VAL A 54 -0.19 -5.00 5.99
C VAL A 54 1.00 -4.09 5.74
N LEU A 55 0.91 -3.25 4.71
CA LEU A 55 1.96 -2.30 4.34
C LEU A 55 1.82 -0.98 5.11
N VAL A 56 0.58 -0.52 5.28
CA VAL A 56 0.25 0.72 5.99
C VAL A 56 -1.07 0.52 6.75
N ASP A 57 -1.08 0.81 8.04
CA ASP A 57 -2.29 1.03 8.83
C ASP A 57 -2.12 2.35 9.57
N VAL A 58 -2.91 3.37 9.20
CA VAL A 58 -2.81 4.72 9.76
C VAL A 58 -3.19 4.75 11.25
N LYS A 59 -4.08 3.86 11.67
CA LYS A 59 -4.59 3.81 13.05
C LYS A 59 -3.74 2.91 13.94
N HIS A 60 -3.17 1.85 13.37
CA HIS A 60 -2.33 0.86 14.07
C HIS A 60 -0.98 0.67 13.38
N PRO A 61 -0.02 1.60 13.51
CA PRO A 61 1.30 1.51 12.87
C PRO A 61 2.05 0.21 13.19
N ASP A 62 1.80 -0.39 14.36
CA ASP A 62 2.40 -1.64 14.83
C ASP A 62 1.93 -2.88 14.07
N TYR A 63 0.95 -2.75 13.17
CA TYR A 63 0.48 -3.82 12.28
C TYR A 63 1.31 -3.92 11.01
N ARG A 64 2.23 -2.99 10.77
CA ARG A 64 3.16 -3.05 9.63
C ARG A 64 3.88 -4.39 9.53
N PHE A 65 3.86 -4.94 8.33
CA PHE A 65 4.47 -6.21 7.92
C PHE A 65 3.96 -7.43 8.70
N LYS A 66 2.83 -7.31 9.41
CA LYS A 66 2.09 -8.44 9.94
C LYS A 66 1.09 -8.92 8.90
N ASN A 67 0.80 -10.21 8.91
CA ASN A 67 -0.25 -10.75 8.07
C ASN A 67 -1.61 -10.37 8.63
N LEU A 68 -2.52 -9.89 7.76
CA LEU A 68 -3.88 -9.51 8.11
C LEU A 68 -4.63 -10.63 8.86
N ALA A 69 -4.39 -11.89 8.49
CA ALA A 69 -5.03 -13.04 9.12
C ALA A 69 -4.64 -13.22 10.60
N ASP A 70 -3.45 -12.74 10.97
CA ASP A 70 -2.93 -12.83 12.34
C ASP A 70 -3.40 -11.65 13.21
N LEU A 71 -4.01 -10.63 12.59
CA LEU A 71 -4.50 -9.45 13.28
C LEU A 71 -5.86 -9.72 13.92
N GLU A 72 -5.99 -9.30 15.19
CA GLU A 72 -7.22 -9.39 15.99
C GLU A 72 -7.92 -10.76 15.97
N GLY A 73 -7.15 -11.85 15.88
CA GLY A 73 -7.68 -13.22 15.87
C GLY A 73 -8.46 -13.55 14.60
N GLY A 74 -8.11 -12.96 13.45
CA GLY A 74 -8.74 -13.24 12.15
C GLY A 74 -10.08 -12.52 11.93
N LYS A 75 -10.40 -11.51 12.76
CA LYS A 75 -11.66 -10.75 12.64
C LYS A 75 -11.67 -9.72 11.52
N ILE A 76 -10.52 -9.33 10.99
CA ILE A 76 -10.45 -8.39 9.86
C ILE A 76 -10.68 -9.18 8.55
N ARG A 77 -11.95 -9.31 8.18
CA ARG A 77 -12.38 -10.02 6.96
C ARG A 77 -12.47 -9.03 5.79
N ARG A 78 -11.88 -9.38 4.65
CA ARG A 78 -12.08 -8.64 3.38
C ARG A 78 -13.59 -8.53 3.14
N LEU A 79 -14.08 -7.30 3.04
CA LEU A 79 -15.44 -7.03 2.58
C LEU A 79 -15.43 -7.26 1.06
N SER A 80 -16.12 -8.32 0.64
CA SER A 80 -16.34 -8.70 -0.75
C SER A 80 -17.75 -8.35 -1.16
#